data_AF-A0A2Y9J266-F1
#
_entry.id   AF-A0A2Y9J266-F1
#
_cell.length_a   1.000
_cell.length_b   1.000
_cell.length_c   1.000
_cell.angle_alpha   90.00
_cell.angle_beta   90.00
_cell.angle_gamma   90.00
#
_symmetry.space_group_name_H-M   'P 1'
#
loop_
_entity.id
_entity.type
_entity.pdbx_description
1 polymer ?
#
loop_
_entity_poly.entity_id
_entity_poly.type
_entity_poly.pdbx_seq_one_letter_code
_entity_poly.pdbx_strand_id
1 'polypeptide(L)'
;MERNARARREQAGGWVRPKTAVFAAGLQVSILAGHLLGVGRPPGLQGAPGATERPGPGRGRGCAVMITAKASADSAVPSVPGAAVATGVPEREKPAWPWKDAPIRTLVQRIHQLQAERAQAFRRLEEGHLQYQRSGPPYDFPRYRSTVHEVTQAFAAASREVLAVEAELAGPRGQPLLASHVRSLQQLEQTRLATVALLQLMGAPELSEQENTLEMRQLKMKVIKTMEAISEVLQDLRFDAESVE
;
A
#
# COMPACT_ATOMS: atom_id res chain seq x y z
N MET A 1 25.66 53.85 34.73
CA MET A 1 24.99 52.54 34.79
C MET A 1 24.60 52.12 33.37
N GLU A 2 25.54 51.58 32.61
CA GLU A 2 25.35 51.07 31.25
C GLU A 2 26.43 50.01 31.01
N ARG A 3 26.24 49.09 30.04
CA ARG A 3 27.05 47.86 29.81
C ARG A 3 26.81 46.70 30.78
N ASN A 4 25.55 46.24 30.95
CA ASN A 4 25.33 44.84 31.38
C ASN A 4 24.02 44.20 30.85
N ALA A 5 23.79 44.29 29.53
CA ALA A 5 22.61 43.69 28.86
C ALA A 5 22.94 42.94 27.56
N ARG A 6 24.22 42.74 27.23
CA ARG A 6 24.68 42.17 25.94
C ARG A 6 25.60 40.95 26.06
N ALA A 7 25.59 40.27 27.20
CA ALA A 7 26.47 39.13 27.51
C ALA A 7 25.72 37.88 28.03
N ARG A 8 24.44 37.70 27.65
CA ARG A 8 23.62 36.50 27.95
C ARG A 8 22.79 36.04 26.74
N ARG A 9 23.36 36.09 25.52
CA ARG A 9 22.66 35.69 24.29
C ARG A 9 23.48 34.79 23.34
N GLU A 10 24.50 34.11 23.87
CA GLU A 10 25.41 33.24 23.10
C GLU A 10 25.69 31.87 23.76
N GLN A 11 24.78 31.37 24.61
CA GLN A 11 24.83 29.99 25.12
C GLN A 11 23.50 29.25 24.92
N ALA A 12 23.19 28.95 23.67
CA ALA A 12 22.23 27.93 23.24
C ALA A 12 22.56 27.47 21.80
N GLY A 13 23.85 27.23 21.53
CA GLY A 13 24.31 26.74 20.24
C GLY A 13 23.92 25.27 20.05
N GLY A 14 23.27 24.94 18.92
CA GLY A 14 22.96 23.55 18.57
C GLY A 14 21.48 23.22 18.37
N TRP A 15 20.68 24.13 17.80
CA TRP A 15 19.35 23.72 17.29
C TRP A 15 19.53 22.83 16.06
N VAL A 16 19.63 21.52 16.30
CA VAL A 16 19.59 20.50 15.25
C VAL A 16 18.27 20.64 14.51
N ARG A 17 18.33 21.04 13.23
CA ARG A 17 17.16 21.09 12.34
C ARG A 17 16.43 19.73 12.39
N PRO A 18 15.18 19.65 12.89
CA PRO A 18 14.43 18.41 12.85
C PRO A 18 13.98 18.16 11.40
N LYS A 19 14.73 17.33 10.67
CA LYS A 19 14.40 16.88 9.30
C LYS A 19 13.15 15.95 9.24
N THR A 20 12.34 15.90 10.29
CA THR A 20 11.39 14.82 10.56
C THR A 20 9.97 15.04 10.03
N ALA A 21 9.60 16.25 9.59
CA ALA A 21 8.36 16.48 8.84
C ALA A 21 8.30 15.66 7.53
N VAL A 22 9.46 15.27 6.98
CA VAL A 22 9.59 14.47 5.75
C VAL A 22 9.09 13.02 5.92
N PHE A 23 9.02 12.49 7.15
CA PHE A 23 8.66 11.08 7.36
C PHE A 23 7.16 10.76 7.17
N ALA A 24 6.27 11.74 7.26
CA ALA A 24 4.85 11.53 6.95
C ALA A 24 4.63 11.24 5.45
N ALA A 25 5.32 11.98 4.57
CA ALA A 25 5.34 11.72 3.13
C ALA A 25 6.12 10.42 2.78
N GLY A 26 7.18 10.12 3.53
CA GLY A 26 8.01 8.93 3.31
C GLY A 26 7.28 7.58 3.48
N LEU A 27 6.21 7.52 4.29
CA LEU A 27 5.38 6.32 4.41
C LEU A 27 4.31 6.20 3.32
N GLN A 28 3.93 7.31 2.66
CA GLN A 28 2.77 7.36 1.76
C GLN A 28 3.01 6.75 0.37
N VAL A 29 4.27 6.49 -0.02
CA VAL A 29 4.58 5.80 -1.29
C VAL A 29 4.71 4.30 -1.07
N SER A 30 5.43 3.85 -0.04
CA SER A 30 5.82 2.44 0.10
C SER A 30 4.67 1.45 0.34
N ILE A 31 3.57 1.88 0.98
CA ILE A 31 2.43 0.99 1.29
C ILE A 31 1.56 0.68 0.06
N LEU A 32 1.64 1.50 -1.01
CA LEU A 32 0.84 1.32 -2.24
C LEU A 32 1.69 1.14 -3.52
N ALA A 33 2.93 1.63 -3.58
CA ALA A 33 3.81 1.42 -4.73
C ALA A 33 4.33 -0.03 -4.85
N GLY A 34 4.33 -0.80 -3.75
CA GLY A 34 4.88 -2.15 -3.70
C GLY A 34 4.10 -3.24 -4.45
N HIS A 35 3.01 -2.93 -5.15
CA HIS A 35 2.17 -3.91 -5.86
C HIS A 35 1.93 -3.61 -7.36
N LEU A 36 2.49 -2.51 -7.92
CA LEU A 36 2.38 -2.22 -9.35
C LEU A 36 3.51 -2.80 -10.22
N LEU A 37 4.49 -3.49 -9.61
CA LEU A 37 5.58 -4.18 -10.31
C LEU A 37 5.82 -5.56 -9.70
N GLY A 38 4.97 -6.53 -10.07
CA GLY A 38 5.10 -7.90 -9.55
C GLY A 38 4.00 -8.85 -9.99
N VAL A 39 3.92 -9.17 -11.29
CA VAL A 39 3.07 -10.28 -11.77
C VAL A 39 3.68 -11.61 -11.33
N GLY A 40 3.37 -12.01 -10.10
CA GLY A 40 3.72 -13.31 -9.52
C GLY A 40 2.91 -14.43 -10.15
N ARG A 41 3.35 -14.93 -11.31
CA ARG A 41 2.76 -16.11 -11.97
C ARG A 41 2.75 -17.30 -11.00
N PRO A 42 1.62 -18.00 -10.79
CA PRO A 42 1.56 -19.12 -9.85
C PRO A 42 2.46 -20.28 -10.31
N PRO A 43 3.04 -21.05 -9.37
CA PRO A 43 3.92 -22.17 -9.70
C PRO A 43 3.13 -23.44 -10.02
N GLY A 44 3.67 -24.25 -10.94
CA GLY A 44 3.27 -25.65 -11.09
C GLY A 44 2.42 -25.96 -12.32
N LEU A 45 3.06 -26.09 -13.49
CA LEU A 45 2.85 -27.20 -14.42
C LEU A 45 4.18 -27.49 -15.11
N GLN A 46 4.90 -28.51 -14.64
CA GLN A 46 6.10 -29.03 -15.29
C GLN A 46 5.78 -30.45 -15.76
N GLY A 47 5.57 -30.57 -17.07
CA GLY A 47 5.30 -31.83 -17.76
C GLY A 47 5.78 -31.72 -19.21
N ALA A 48 6.71 -32.58 -19.58
CA ALA A 48 7.19 -32.84 -20.93
C ALA A 48 6.93 -34.35 -21.24
N PRO A 49 7.29 -34.92 -22.40
CA PRO A 49 7.85 -34.35 -23.64
C PRO A 49 7.14 -34.84 -24.93
N GLY A 50 7.65 -34.48 -26.12
CA GLY A 50 7.57 -35.36 -27.30
C GLY A 50 7.42 -34.72 -28.69
N ALA A 51 8.51 -34.75 -29.50
CA ALA A 51 8.59 -34.88 -30.98
C ALA A 51 7.83 -33.86 -31.90
N THR A 52 8.26 -33.41 -33.10
CA THR A 52 9.42 -33.63 -34.03
C THR A 52 9.38 -32.50 -35.11
N GLU A 53 10.38 -32.18 -35.95
CA GLU A 53 11.80 -32.57 -36.05
C GLU A 53 12.71 -31.41 -36.58
N ARG A 54 12.88 -31.26 -37.90
CA ARG A 54 13.94 -30.49 -38.61
C ARG A 54 13.54 -30.17 -40.08
N PRO A 55 14.38 -29.57 -40.97
CA PRO A 55 15.48 -28.59 -40.81
C PRO A 55 15.34 -27.33 -41.74
N GLY A 56 16.07 -26.24 -41.51
CA GLY A 56 17.29 -25.95 -42.31
C GLY A 56 17.33 -24.49 -42.87
N PRO A 57 18.42 -24.06 -43.54
CA PRO A 57 19.58 -23.46 -42.85
C PRO A 57 19.98 -22.04 -43.31
N GLY A 58 20.78 -21.30 -42.51
CA GLY A 58 21.23 -19.93 -42.89
C GLY A 58 22.42 -19.35 -42.11
N ARG A 59 23.65 -19.62 -42.59
CA ARG A 59 24.97 -18.94 -42.35
C ARG A 59 25.10 -17.83 -41.26
N GLY A 60 26.13 -18.01 -40.41
CA GLY A 60 27.38 -17.24 -40.60
C GLY A 60 28.01 -16.47 -39.42
N ARG A 61 29.26 -16.86 -39.07
CA ARG A 61 30.22 -16.20 -38.13
C ARG A 61 29.75 -16.11 -36.65
N GLY A 62 30.63 -16.18 -35.66
CA GLY A 62 32.09 -16.37 -35.65
C GLY A 62 32.69 -16.00 -34.29
N CYS A 63 33.94 -16.39 -34.05
CA CYS A 63 34.74 -16.16 -32.83
C CYS A 63 34.41 -17.07 -31.62
N ALA A 64 35.44 -17.81 -31.20
CA ALA A 64 35.45 -18.67 -30.01
C ALA A 64 36.00 -17.93 -28.79
N VAL A 65 35.94 -18.53 -27.59
CA VAL A 65 37.11 -18.70 -26.69
C VAL A 65 36.83 -19.59 -25.47
N MET A 66 37.73 -20.56 -25.27
CA MET A 66 38.12 -21.25 -24.03
C MET A 66 37.11 -22.08 -23.23
N ILE A 67 37.23 -23.40 -23.44
CA ILE A 67 37.02 -24.44 -22.43
C ILE A 67 38.12 -24.33 -21.36
N THR A 68 37.76 -24.47 -20.07
CA THR A 68 38.63 -25.13 -19.09
C THR A 68 37.83 -26.18 -18.34
N ALA A 69 38.33 -27.42 -18.34
CA ALA A 69 37.74 -28.51 -17.60
C ALA A 69 38.44 -28.65 -16.24
N LYS A 70 37.68 -28.95 -15.19
CA LYS A 70 38.21 -29.69 -14.04
C LYS A 70 37.13 -30.60 -13.46
N ALA A 71 37.23 -31.87 -13.81
CA ALA A 71 36.55 -32.94 -13.11
C ALA A 71 37.37 -33.38 -11.89
N SER A 72 36.69 -33.75 -10.81
CA SER A 72 37.20 -34.66 -9.79
C SER A 72 36.01 -35.41 -9.22
N ALA A 73 36.02 -36.73 -9.42
CA ALA A 73 35.25 -37.64 -8.58
C ALA A 73 35.91 -37.65 -7.16
N ASP A 74 35.24 -38.06 -6.09
CA ASP A 74 34.91 -39.46 -5.87
C ASP A 74 33.86 -39.70 -4.75
N SER A 75 33.19 -40.84 -4.89
CA SER A 75 32.69 -41.77 -3.86
C SER A 75 31.71 -41.41 -2.72
N ALA A 76 30.70 -42.30 -2.69
CA ALA A 76 30.22 -43.06 -1.52
C ALA A 76 29.13 -42.45 -0.62
N VAL A 77 27.89 -42.82 -0.97
CA VAL A 77 26.77 -43.02 -0.05
C VAL A 77 27.06 -44.20 0.89
N PRO A 78 26.57 -44.17 2.14
CA PRO A 78 25.94 -45.37 2.69
C PRO A 78 24.55 -45.08 3.27
N SER A 79 23.54 -45.80 2.76
CA SER A 79 22.23 -45.96 3.38
C SER A 79 22.29 -47.10 4.40
N VAL A 80 21.60 -47.00 5.54
CA VAL A 80 20.51 -47.91 5.97
C VAL A 80 19.65 -47.22 7.09
N PRO A 81 18.52 -47.77 7.60
CA PRO A 81 17.30 -46.96 7.75
C PRO A 81 16.89 -46.66 9.20
N GLY A 82 16.16 -45.56 9.40
CA GLY A 82 15.50 -45.23 10.67
C GLY A 82 14.00 -45.05 10.47
N ALA A 83 13.22 -46.08 10.77
CA ALA A 83 11.76 -45.98 10.79
C ALA A 83 11.31 -45.14 12.00
N ALA A 84 10.91 -43.90 11.76
CA ALA A 84 10.17 -43.09 12.72
C ALA A 84 8.88 -42.61 12.05
N VAL A 85 7.75 -43.16 12.50
CA VAL A 85 6.42 -42.62 12.18
C VAL A 85 6.31 -41.27 12.88
N ALA A 86 6.80 -40.23 12.22
CA ALA A 86 6.60 -38.85 12.62
C ALA A 86 5.22 -38.41 12.12
N THR A 87 4.24 -38.59 13.01
CA THR A 87 3.03 -37.78 13.19
C THR A 87 2.74 -36.79 12.06
N GLY A 88 1.62 -37.00 11.37
CA GLY A 88 1.20 -36.18 10.23
C GLY A 88 1.40 -34.69 10.48
N VAL A 89 2.14 -34.05 9.57
CA VAL A 89 2.26 -32.59 9.51
C VAL A 89 0.84 -32.04 9.59
N PRO A 90 0.47 -31.21 10.60
CA PRO A 90 -0.84 -30.60 10.61
C PRO A 90 -0.93 -29.80 9.32
N GLU A 91 -1.87 -30.20 8.46
CA GLU A 91 -2.16 -29.50 7.23
C GLU A 91 -2.34 -28.03 7.60
N ARG A 92 -1.44 -27.16 7.11
CA ARG A 92 -1.49 -25.75 7.45
C ARG A 92 -2.85 -25.25 6.97
N GLU A 93 -3.80 -25.10 7.90
CA GLU A 93 -5.09 -24.47 7.62
C GLU A 93 -4.77 -23.11 7.01
N LYS A 94 -4.89 -23.03 5.68
CA LYS A 94 -4.81 -21.76 4.98
C LYS A 94 -5.93 -20.93 5.60
N PRO A 95 -5.64 -19.77 6.21
CA PRO A 95 -6.69 -18.96 6.82
C PRO A 95 -7.76 -18.73 5.76
N ALA A 96 -8.92 -19.32 5.99
CA ALA A 96 -9.96 -19.42 4.98
C ALA A 96 -10.36 -18.00 4.59
N TRP A 97 -10.16 -17.64 3.32
CA TRP A 97 -10.51 -16.32 2.84
C TRP A 97 -12.03 -16.17 3.00
N PRO A 98 -12.52 -15.32 3.93
CA PRO A 98 -13.91 -15.40 4.40
C PRO A 98 -14.92 -14.99 3.31
N TRP A 99 -14.41 -14.45 2.21
CA TRP A 99 -15.15 -13.94 1.07
C TRP A 99 -15.23 -14.92 -0.11
N LYS A 100 -14.44 -16.02 -0.09
CA LYS A 100 -14.28 -16.97 -1.20
C LYS A 100 -15.62 -17.44 -1.78
N ASP A 101 -16.53 -17.87 -0.91
CA ASP A 101 -17.84 -18.44 -1.29
C ASP A 101 -19.02 -17.49 -0.94
N ALA A 102 -18.75 -16.25 -0.52
CA ALA A 102 -19.77 -15.27 -0.10
C ALA A 102 -20.48 -14.61 -1.30
N PRO A 103 -21.81 -14.35 -1.29
CA PRO A 103 -22.54 -13.70 -2.39
C PRO A 103 -21.94 -12.37 -2.87
N ILE A 104 -22.17 -11.99 -4.13
CA ILE A 104 -21.61 -10.74 -4.71
C ILE A 104 -22.11 -9.53 -3.93
N ARG A 105 -23.40 -9.48 -3.57
CA ARG A 105 -23.97 -8.46 -2.69
C ARG A 105 -23.23 -8.33 -1.34
N THR A 106 -22.71 -9.43 -0.80
CA THR A 106 -21.96 -9.44 0.47
C THR A 106 -20.57 -8.82 0.30
N LEU A 107 -19.91 -9.04 -0.85
CA LEU A 107 -18.66 -8.37 -1.19
C LEU A 107 -18.85 -6.85 -1.32
N VAL A 108 -19.91 -6.42 -2.00
CA VAL A 108 -20.26 -5.00 -2.17
C VAL A 108 -20.61 -4.34 -0.84
N GLN A 109 -21.43 -5.00 -0.01
CA GLN A 109 -21.70 -4.55 1.36
C GLN A 109 -20.43 -4.39 2.19
N ARG A 110 -19.46 -5.32 2.08
CA ARG A 110 -18.17 -5.19 2.76
C ARG A 110 -17.37 -4.00 2.24
N ILE A 111 -17.39 -3.72 0.93
CA ILE A 111 -16.74 -2.53 0.36
C ILE A 111 -17.34 -1.24 0.94
N HIS A 112 -18.67 -1.12 1.04
CA HIS A 112 -19.30 0.04 1.68
C HIS A 112 -18.88 0.18 3.16
N GLN A 113 -18.84 -0.92 3.91
CA GLN A 113 -18.38 -0.93 5.30
C GLN A 113 -16.91 -0.50 5.42
N LEU A 114 -16.04 -0.97 4.53
CA LEU A 114 -14.63 -0.55 4.45
C LEU A 114 -14.49 0.95 4.14
N GLN A 115 -15.42 1.55 3.40
CA GLN A 115 -15.44 3.00 3.19
C GLN A 115 -15.96 3.78 4.40
N ALA A 116 -16.90 3.23 5.18
CA ALA A 116 -17.26 3.81 6.47
C ALA A 116 -16.09 3.79 7.47
N GLU A 117 -15.31 2.70 7.49
CA GLU A 117 -14.07 2.56 8.27
C GLU A 117 -13.00 3.59 7.83
N ARG A 118 -12.75 3.75 6.52
CA ARG A 118 -11.86 4.81 6.00
C ARG A 118 -12.35 6.22 6.38
N ALA A 119 -13.64 6.48 6.25
CA ALA A 119 -14.21 7.78 6.63
C ALA A 119 -14.03 8.07 8.13
N GLN A 120 -14.09 7.05 8.99
CA GLN A 120 -13.76 7.19 10.42
C GLN A 120 -12.26 7.44 10.64
N ALA A 121 -11.37 6.77 9.90
CA ALA A 121 -9.93 7.01 9.96
C ALA A 121 -9.55 8.45 9.54
N PHE A 122 -10.19 8.99 8.49
CA PHE A 122 -10.04 10.41 8.12
C PHE A 122 -10.49 11.37 9.22
N ARG A 123 -11.63 11.11 9.89
CA ARG A 123 -12.08 11.96 11.01
C ARG A 123 -11.09 11.96 12.17
N ARG A 124 -10.59 10.78 12.58
CA ARG A 124 -9.56 10.66 13.61
C ARG A 124 -8.26 11.40 13.25
N LEU A 125 -7.86 11.34 11.98
CA LEU A 125 -6.68 12.06 11.49
C LEU A 125 -6.84 13.58 11.61
N GLU A 126 -7.99 14.10 11.20
CA GLU A 126 -8.30 15.53 11.26
C GLU A 126 -8.43 16.02 12.71
N GLU A 127 -9.15 15.27 13.56
CA GLU A 127 -9.26 15.54 15.00
C GLU A 127 -7.89 15.55 15.69
N GLY A 128 -7.02 14.59 15.36
CA GLY A 128 -5.65 14.53 15.85
C GLY A 128 -4.79 15.70 15.37
N HIS A 129 -4.94 16.12 14.12
CA HIS A 129 -4.21 17.27 13.56
C HIS A 129 -4.67 18.60 14.19
N LEU A 130 -5.99 18.78 14.38
CA LEU A 130 -6.55 19.93 15.09
C LEU A 130 -6.10 19.97 16.56
N GLN A 131 -6.01 18.83 17.24
CA GLN A 131 -5.44 18.74 18.60
C GLN A 131 -3.95 19.12 18.62
N TYR A 132 -3.17 18.64 17.65
CA TYR A 132 -1.76 19.01 17.48
C TYR A 132 -1.59 20.52 17.29
N GLN A 133 -2.30 21.13 16.35
CA GLN A 133 -2.27 22.59 16.12
C GLN A 133 -2.66 23.38 17.38
N ARG A 134 -3.71 22.95 18.09
CA ARG A 134 -4.22 23.61 19.31
C ARG A 134 -3.30 23.45 20.52
N SER A 135 -2.42 22.45 20.56
CA SER A 135 -1.49 22.28 21.67
C SER A 135 -0.53 23.46 21.84
N GLY A 136 -0.21 24.14 20.73
CA GLY A 136 0.74 25.27 20.72
C GLY A 136 2.15 24.86 21.14
N PRO A 137 3.12 25.79 21.20
CA PRO A 137 4.45 25.50 21.72
C PRO A 137 4.43 25.23 23.24
N PRO A 138 4.97 24.09 23.75
CA PRO A 138 5.60 22.99 23.01
C PRO A 138 4.57 21.99 22.46
N TYR A 139 4.62 21.70 21.16
CA TYR A 139 3.63 20.83 20.50
C TYR A 139 3.69 19.39 21.01
N ASP A 140 2.52 18.77 21.21
CA ASP A 140 2.39 17.34 21.58
C ASP A 140 2.59 16.42 20.35
N PHE A 141 3.83 16.43 19.84
CA PHE A 141 4.24 15.56 18.74
C PHE A 141 4.15 14.06 19.05
N PRO A 142 4.48 13.55 20.27
CA PRO A 142 4.35 12.13 20.60
C PRO A 142 2.91 11.62 20.44
N ARG A 143 1.92 12.36 20.94
CA ARG A 143 0.50 12.00 20.80
C ARG A 143 0.06 12.00 19.33
N TYR A 144 0.38 13.07 18.60
CA TYR A 144 0.01 13.19 17.18
C TYR A 144 0.63 12.06 16.33
N ARG A 145 1.89 11.72 16.56
CA ARG A 145 2.57 10.60 15.91
C ARG A 145 1.85 9.27 16.15
N SER A 146 1.38 9.02 17.37
CA SER A 146 0.61 7.81 17.71
C SER A 146 -0.72 7.76 16.94
N THR A 147 -1.48 8.85 16.91
CA THR A 147 -2.71 8.95 16.11
C THR A 147 -2.45 8.70 14.62
N VAL A 148 -1.42 9.30 14.03
CA VAL A 148 -1.03 9.07 12.63
C VAL A 148 -0.68 7.59 12.39
N HIS A 149 -0.01 6.93 13.33
CA HIS A 149 0.33 5.51 13.21
C HIS A 149 -0.91 4.62 13.21
N GLU A 150 -1.81 4.79 14.18
CA GLU A 150 -3.08 4.04 14.28
C GLU A 150 -3.96 4.22 13.03
N VAL A 151 -4.12 5.47 12.57
CA VAL A 151 -4.84 5.81 11.33
C VAL A 151 -4.19 5.13 10.11
N THR A 152 -2.86 5.13 10.03
CA THR A 152 -2.13 4.46 8.93
C THR A 152 -2.36 2.95 8.92
N GLN A 153 -2.38 2.31 10.10
CA GLN A 153 -2.72 0.89 10.21
C GLN A 153 -4.15 0.60 9.75
N ALA A 154 -5.12 1.45 10.13
CA ALA A 154 -6.52 1.31 9.73
C ALA A 154 -6.69 1.43 8.20
N PHE A 155 -6.08 2.43 7.56
CA PHE A 155 -6.09 2.56 6.10
C PHE A 155 -5.43 1.35 5.41
N ALA A 156 -4.28 0.90 5.92
CA ALA A 156 -3.55 -0.24 5.35
C ALA A 156 -4.34 -1.55 5.48
N ALA A 157 -5.05 -1.76 6.60
CA ALA A 157 -5.94 -2.90 6.78
C ALA A 157 -7.10 -2.86 5.77
N ALA A 158 -7.80 -1.73 5.68
CA ALA A 158 -8.91 -1.57 4.75
C ALA A 158 -8.48 -1.72 3.27
N SER A 159 -7.29 -1.23 2.88
CA SER A 159 -6.79 -1.39 1.51
C SER A 159 -6.35 -2.81 1.18
N ARG A 160 -5.74 -3.56 2.11
CA ARG A 160 -5.47 -4.99 1.87
C ARG A 160 -6.75 -5.79 1.63
N GLU A 161 -7.81 -5.50 2.40
CA GLU A 161 -9.07 -6.20 2.24
C GLU A 161 -9.79 -5.82 0.94
N VAL A 162 -9.84 -4.52 0.57
CA VAL A 162 -10.40 -4.11 -0.73
C VAL A 162 -9.65 -4.73 -1.90
N LEU A 163 -8.31 -4.77 -1.90
CA LEU A 163 -7.52 -5.41 -2.96
C LEU A 163 -7.81 -6.90 -3.10
N ALA A 164 -8.06 -7.60 -2.00
CA ALA A 164 -8.38 -9.02 -2.03
C ALA A 164 -9.85 -9.28 -2.43
N VAL A 165 -10.77 -8.35 -2.17
CA VAL A 165 -12.12 -8.37 -2.79
C VAL A 165 -12.05 -8.06 -4.29
N GLU A 166 -11.20 -7.13 -4.73
CA GLU A 166 -10.95 -6.86 -6.17
C GLU A 166 -10.46 -8.14 -6.87
N ALA A 167 -9.51 -8.87 -6.26
CA ALA A 167 -8.97 -10.11 -6.79
C ALA A 167 -10.03 -11.24 -6.85
N GLU A 168 -10.90 -11.34 -5.85
CA GLU A 168 -12.04 -12.28 -5.83
C GLU A 168 -13.02 -11.98 -6.98
N LEU A 169 -13.39 -10.70 -7.15
CA LEU A 169 -14.28 -10.25 -8.23
C LEU A 169 -13.66 -10.48 -9.62
N ALA A 170 -12.41 -10.09 -9.83
CA ALA A 170 -11.73 -10.20 -11.12
C ALA A 170 -11.41 -11.65 -11.52
N GLY A 171 -11.09 -12.50 -10.54
CA GLY A 171 -10.69 -13.89 -10.74
C GLY A 171 -11.86 -14.87 -10.61
N PRO A 172 -12.04 -15.52 -9.45
CA PRO A 172 -13.06 -16.58 -9.26
C PRO A 172 -14.49 -16.21 -9.69
N ARG A 173 -14.91 -14.96 -9.54
CA ARG A 173 -16.28 -14.54 -9.92
C ARG A 173 -16.45 -14.18 -11.39
N GLY A 174 -15.37 -13.93 -12.13
CA GLY A 174 -15.45 -13.48 -13.51
C GLY A 174 -16.17 -12.13 -13.67
N GLN A 175 -16.05 -11.22 -12.70
CA GLN A 175 -16.72 -9.91 -12.64
C GLN A 175 -15.74 -8.75 -12.86
N PRO A 176 -15.18 -8.58 -14.08
CA PRO A 176 -14.16 -7.55 -14.36
C PRO A 176 -14.71 -6.12 -14.25
N LEU A 177 -16.00 -5.90 -14.51
CA LEU A 177 -16.63 -4.58 -14.36
C LEU A 177 -16.67 -4.15 -12.89
N LEU A 178 -17.20 -4.99 -11.99
CA LEU A 178 -17.20 -4.73 -10.55
C LEU A 178 -15.79 -4.56 -10.00
N ALA A 179 -14.83 -5.38 -10.44
CA ALA A 179 -13.43 -5.22 -10.06
C ALA A 179 -12.82 -3.89 -10.55
N SER A 180 -13.22 -3.39 -11.73
CA SER A 180 -12.77 -2.09 -12.25
C SER A 180 -13.28 -0.91 -11.41
N HIS A 181 -14.52 -0.97 -10.93
CA HIS A 181 -15.08 0.00 -9.97
C HIS A 181 -14.30 -0.02 -8.65
N VAL A 182 -14.01 -1.21 -8.11
CA VAL A 182 -13.22 -1.36 -6.89
C VAL A 182 -11.79 -0.81 -7.04
N ARG A 183 -11.18 -0.95 -8.21
CA ARG A 183 -9.87 -0.36 -8.54
C ARG A 183 -9.93 1.16 -8.62
N SER A 184 -10.93 1.70 -9.32
CA SER A 184 -11.18 3.16 -9.40
C SER A 184 -11.35 3.75 -8.00
N LEU A 185 -12.13 3.08 -7.16
CA LEU A 185 -12.34 3.42 -5.75
C LEU A 185 -11.04 3.43 -4.92
N GLN A 186 -10.09 2.51 -5.15
CA GLN A 186 -8.75 2.58 -4.52
C GLN A 186 -7.92 3.77 -5.01
N GLN A 187 -7.95 4.08 -6.31
CA GLN A 187 -7.22 5.22 -6.88
C GLN A 187 -7.74 6.57 -6.37
N LEU A 188 -9.06 6.70 -6.23
CA LEU A 188 -9.70 7.88 -5.66
C LEU A 188 -9.37 8.03 -4.16
N GLU A 189 -9.45 6.95 -3.37
CA GLU A 189 -9.07 6.99 -1.95
C GLU A 189 -7.58 7.30 -1.74
N GLN A 190 -6.68 6.80 -2.59
CA GLN A 190 -5.27 7.19 -2.60
C GLN A 190 -5.10 8.69 -2.91
N THR A 191 -5.82 9.19 -3.93
CA THR A 191 -5.81 10.61 -4.31
C THR A 191 -6.31 11.51 -3.19
N ARG A 192 -7.36 11.09 -2.49
CA ARG A 192 -7.91 11.77 -1.32
C ARG A 192 -6.90 11.82 -0.18
N LEU A 193 -6.30 10.69 0.19
CA LEU A 193 -5.32 10.60 1.29
C LEU A 193 -4.08 11.46 1.02
N ALA A 194 -3.56 11.45 -0.21
CA ALA A 194 -2.44 12.31 -0.61
C ALA A 194 -2.81 13.81 -0.54
N THR A 195 -4.00 14.17 -1.02
CA THR A 195 -4.48 15.57 -1.02
C THR A 195 -4.71 16.10 0.41
N VAL A 196 -5.25 15.26 1.31
CA VAL A 196 -5.42 15.60 2.74
C VAL A 196 -4.07 15.78 3.45
N ALA A 197 -3.09 14.91 3.19
CA ALA A 197 -1.76 15.05 3.79
C ALA A 197 -1.00 16.31 3.30
N LEU A 198 -1.16 16.69 2.03
CA LEU A 198 -0.64 17.96 1.52
C LEU A 198 -1.30 19.16 2.22
N LEU A 199 -2.63 19.13 2.43
CA LEU A 199 -3.34 20.17 3.19
C LEU A 199 -2.82 20.30 4.63
N GLN A 200 -2.54 19.19 5.31
CA GLN A 200 -1.99 19.20 6.68
C GLN A 200 -0.54 19.69 6.73
N LEU A 201 0.25 19.47 5.67
CA LEU A 201 1.61 20.02 5.56
C LEU A 201 1.58 21.53 5.28
N MET A 202 0.71 21.99 4.38
CA MET A 202 0.59 23.41 4.01
C MET A 202 -0.09 24.27 5.08
N GLY A 203 -0.95 23.66 5.90
CA GLY A 203 -1.56 24.28 7.08
C GLY A 203 -0.64 24.34 8.31
N ALA A 204 0.62 23.87 8.22
CA ALA A 204 1.58 24.02 9.30
C ALA A 204 1.97 25.50 9.49
N PRO A 205 1.99 26.01 10.74
CA PRO A 205 2.20 27.44 11.02
C PRO A 205 3.60 27.96 10.64
N GLU A 206 4.55 27.08 10.30
CA GLU A 206 5.86 27.50 9.78
C GLU A 206 5.85 27.93 8.29
N LEU A 207 4.74 27.77 7.55
CA LEU A 207 4.71 27.87 6.07
C LEU A 207 3.60 28.81 5.49
N SER A 208 2.92 29.61 6.31
CA SER A 208 1.76 30.40 5.87
C SER A 208 2.10 31.78 5.31
N GLU A 209 2.72 31.83 4.13
CA GLU A 209 2.77 33.04 3.28
C GLU A 209 1.58 33.07 2.30
N GLN A 210 1.16 34.27 1.87
CA GLN A 210 -0.14 34.55 1.21
C GLN A 210 -0.49 33.64 0.01
N GLU A 211 0.51 33.21 -0.76
CA GLU A 211 0.37 32.39 -1.98
C GLU A 211 -0.24 30.99 -1.70
N ASN A 212 0.02 30.46 -0.50
CA ASN A 212 -0.51 29.19 0.03
C ASN A 212 -2.07 29.17 0.04
N THR A 213 -2.73 30.34 0.10
CA THR A 213 -4.21 30.41 0.22
C THR A 213 -4.97 29.97 -1.04
N LEU A 214 -4.44 30.19 -2.25
CA LEU A 214 -5.09 29.75 -3.49
C LEU A 214 -4.91 28.25 -3.70
N GLU A 215 -3.69 27.76 -3.53
CA GLU A 215 -3.35 26.33 -3.62
C GLU A 215 -4.11 25.51 -2.57
N MET A 216 -4.16 25.96 -1.32
CA MET A 216 -4.97 25.31 -0.27
C MET A 216 -6.46 25.28 -0.64
N ARG A 217 -6.99 26.32 -1.29
CA ARG A 217 -8.39 26.32 -1.78
C ARG A 217 -8.58 25.30 -2.91
N GLN A 218 -7.64 25.18 -3.83
CA GLN A 218 -7.66 24.18 -4.91
C GLN A 218 -7.57 22.75 -4.36
N LEU A 219 -6.70 22.50 -3.37
CA LEU A 219 -6.59 21.20 -2.72
C LEU A 219 -7.86 20.84 -1.93
N LYS A 220 -8.47 21.80 -1.20
CA LYS A 220 -9.79 21.59 -0.55
C LYS A 220 -10.88 21.23 -1.56
N MET A 221 -10.94 21.95 -2.69
CA MET A 221 -11.85 21.64 -3.79
C MET A 221 -11.58 20.25 -4.39
N LYS A 222 -10.31 19.85 -4.51
CA LYS A 222 -9.93 18.51 -4.99
C LYS A 222 -10.39 17.40 -4.03
N VAL A 223 -10.29 17.60 -2.71
CA VAL A 223 -10.82 16.64 -1.72
C VAL A 223 -12.34 16.47 -1.91
N ILE A 224 -13.09 17.57 -2.04
CA ILE A 224 -14.55 17.53 -2.24
C ILE A 224 -14.89 16.73 -3.51
N LYS A 225 -14.30 17.09 -4.65
CA LYS A 225 -14.54 16.40 -5.94
C LYS A 225 -14.14 14.92 -5.91
N THR A 226 -13.08 14.57 -5.18
CA THR A 226 -12.67 13.17 -5.03
C THR A 226 -13.69 12.41 -4.18
N MET A 227 -14.25 13.02 -3.13
CA MET A 227 -15.31 12.41 -2.32
C MET A 227 -16.64 12.25 -3.08
N GLU A 228 -16.96 13.19 -3.97
CA GLU A 228 -18.10 13.09 -4.90
C GLU A 228 -17.90 11.88 -5.84
N ALA A 229 -16.75 11.80 -6.54
CA ALA A 229 -16.42 10.67 -7.42
C ALA A 229 -16.37 9.31 -6.69
N ILE A 230 -15.92 9.27 -5.43
CA ILE A 230 -15.99 8.06 -4.58
C ILE A 230 -17.44 7.64 -4.35
N SER A 231 -18.34 8.61 -4.15
CA SER A 231 -19.76 8.35 -3.91
C SER A 231 -20.48 7.88 -5.17
N GLU A 232 -20.09 8.38 -6.34
CA GLU A 232 -20.54 7.95 -7.67
C GLU A 232 -20.12 6.50 -7.95
N VAL A 233 -18.83 6.17 -7.86
CA VAL A 233 -18.31 4.80 -8.06
C VAL A 233 -18.95 3.79 -7.09
N LEU A 234 -19.31 4.20 -5.88
CA LEU A 234 -20.04 3.35 -4.92
C LEU A 234 -21.52 3.14 -5.28
N GLN A 235 -22.14 4.06 -6.02
CA GLN A 235 -23.50 3.89 -6.55
C GLN A 235 -23.48 2.97 -7.77
N ASP A 236 -22.54 3.19 -8.69
CA ASP A 236 -22.34 2.35 -9.89
C ASP A 236 -22.02 0.90 -9.50
N LEU A 237 -21.08 0.70 -8.56
CA LEU A 237 -20.75 -0.63 -8.03
C LEU A 237 -21.96 -1.37 -7.47
N ARG A 238 -22.89 -0.67 -6.80
CA ARG A 238 -24.11 -1.27 -6.27
C ARG A 238 -25.07 -1.63 -7.40
N PHE A 239 -25.32 -0.71 -8.32
CA PHE A 239 -26.24 -0.90 -9.46
C PHE A 239 -25.80 -2.03 -10.39
N ASP A 240 -24.51 -2.07 -10.74
CA ASP A 240 -23.96 -3.14 -11.57
C ASP A 240 -23.99 -4.48 -10.83
N ALA A 241 -23.78 -4.50 -9.51
CA ALA A 241 -23.85 -5.74 -8.73
C ALA A 241 -25.28 -6.30 -8.60
N GLU A 242 -26.29 -5.43 -8.54
CA GLU A 242 -27.72 -5.81 -8.63
C GLU A 242 -28.07 -6.41 -10.02
N SER A 243 -27.26 -6.17 -11.05
CA SER A 243 -27.47 -6.67 -12.41
C SER A 243 -26.82 -8.04 -12.70
N VAL A 244 -26.09 -8.63 -11.73
CA VAL A 244 -25.41 -9.94 -11.86
C VAL A 244 -25.83 -10.98 -10.80
N GLU A 245 -26.83 -10.68 -9.96
CA GLU A 245 -27.55 -11.65 -9.12
C GLU A 245 -28.96 -11.92 -9.67
#